data_AF-A0A7V3IVC3-F1
#
_entry.id   AF-A0A7V3IVC3-F1
#
_cell.length_a   1.000
_cell.length_b   1.000
_cell.length_c   1.000
_cell.angle_alpha   90.00
_cell.angle_beta   90.00
_cell.angle_gamma   90.00
#
_symmetry.space_group_name_H-M   'P 1'
#
loop_
_entity.id
_entity.type
_entity.pdbx_description
1 polymer ?
#
loop_
_entity_poly.entity_id
_entity_poly.type
_entity_poly.pdbx_seq_one_letter_code
_entity_poly.pdbx_strand_id
1 'polypeptide(L)'
;MPRADNSRFVIAAARRRAAATHKRAVSTLRRMDKAGLPITFEAVARQAGVSRSWLYNQPDLRTEVERLRTRRHPSTPHAPVPDRQRASNCSLLQRLQAATERIKHLQDENKQLREALAQALGQQRTNAVHGDHRDTPARKSPAIIGPC
;
A
#
# COMPACT_ATOMS: atom_id res chain seq x y z
N MET A 1 -70.83 -6.58 -3.67
CA MET A 1 -69.94 -5.42 -3.59
C MET A 1 -68.57 -5.77 -4.17
N PRO A 2 -67.99 -5.00 -5.10
CA PRO A 2 -66.68 -5.32 -5.67
C PRO A 2 -65.57 -4.97 -4.67
N ARG A 3 -64.60 -5.87 -4.49
CA ARG A 3 -63.42 -5.64 -3.65
C ARG A 3 -62.62 -4.45 -4.21
N ALA A 4 -62.25 -3.50 -3.35
CA ALA A 4 -61.32 -2.44 -3.73
C ALA A 4 -60.03 -3.06 -4.28
N ASP A 5 -59.68 -2.71 -5.52
CA ASP A 5 -58.50 -3.23 -6.20
C ASP A 5 -57.23 -2.58 -5.61
N ASN A 6 -56.78 -3.15 -4.49
CA ASN A 6 -55.59 -2.74 -3.76
C ASN A 6 -54.29 -3.19 -4.42
N SER A 7 -54.38 -4.02 -5.48
CA SER A 7 -53.21 -4.57 -6.18
C SER A 7 -52.31 -3.47 -6.72
N ARG A 8 -52.89 -2.39 -7.24
CA ARG A 8 -52.15 -1.23 -7.78
C ARG A 8 -51.23 -0.58 -6.75
N PHE A 9 -51.67 -0.47 -5.49
CA PHE A 9 -50.89 0.16 -4.42
C PHE A 9 -49.77 -0.75 -3.96
N VAL A 10 -50.01 -2.06 -3.89
CA VAL A 10 -49.00 -3.07 -3.57
C VAL A 10 -47.92 -3.12 -4.65
N ILE A 11 -48.32 -3.14 -5.92
CA ILE A 11 -47.40 -3.12 -7.08
C ILE A 11 -46.56 -1.83 -7.07
N ALA A 12 -47.20 -0.66 -6.87
CA ALA A 12 -46.49 0.61 -6.80
C ALA A 12 -45.48 0.66 -5.63
N ALA A 13 -45.86 0.16 -4.45
CA ALA A 13 -44.97 0.08 -3.30
C ALA A 13 -43.78 -0.87 -3.55
N ALA A 14 -44.01 -2.02 -4.18
CA ALA A 14 -42.96 -2.96 -4.56
C ALA A 14 -41.96 -2.32 -5.54
N ARG A 15 -42.45 -1.64 -6.58
CA ARG A 15 -41.61 -0.91 -7.56
C ARG A 15 -40.75 0.17 -6.88
N ARG A 16 -41.33 0.95 -5.97
CA ARG A 16 -40.57 1.97 -5.20
C ARG A 16 -39.45 1.35 -4.36
N ARG A 17 -39.72 0.23 -3.68
CA ARG A 17 -38.70 -0.48 -2.88
C ARG A 17 -37.59 -1.03 -3.77
N ALA A 18 -37.93 -1.61 -4.91
CA ALA A 18 -36.94 -2.12 -5.87
C ALA A 18 -36.02 -1.00 -6.39
N ALA A 19 -36.61 0.14 -6.82
CA ALA A 19 -35.85 1.29 -7.30
C ALA A 19 -34.93 1.89 -6.21
N ALA A 20 -35.42 2.00 -4.97
CA ALA A 20 -34.61 2.47 -3.85
C ALA A 20 -33.42 1.54 -3.55
N THR A 21 -33.66 0.22 -3.59
CA THR A 21 -32.63 -0.81 -3.38
C THR A 21 -31.56 -0.74 -4.47
N HIS A 22 -31.98 -0.56 -5.72
CA HIS A 22 -31.11 -0.36 -6.87
C HIS A 22 -30.22 0.87 -6.73
N LYS A 23 -30.83 2.04 -6.47
CA LYS A 23 -30.10 3.30 -6.25
C LYS A 23 -29.06 3.17 -5.14
N ARG A 24 -29.40 2.47 -4.05
CA ARG A 24 -28.48 2.19 -2.95
C ARG A 24 -27.31 1.33 -3.40
N ALA A 25 -27.54 0.25 -4.14
CA ALA A 25 -26.48 -0.61 -4.66
C ALA A 25 -25.51 0.16 -5.58
N VAL A 26 -26.03 0.97 -6.50
CA VAL A 26 -25.21 1.84 -7.37
C VAL A 26 -24.38 2.83 -6.56
N SER A 27 -24.99 3.49 -5.57
CA SER A 27 -24.27 4.45 -4.71
C SER A 27 -23.14 3.79 -3.92
N THR A 28 -23.37 2.56 -3.44
CA THR A 28 -22.35 1.77 -2.75
C THR A 28 -21.21 1.38 -3.68
N LEU A 29 -21.51 0.95 -4.91
CA LEU A 29 -20.48 0.67 -5.92
C LEU A 29 -19.58 1.88 -6.18
N ARG A 30 -20.16 3.06 -6.40
CA ARG A 30 -19.41 4.30 -6.61
C ARG A 30 -18.53 4.66 -5.41
N ARG A 31 -19.05 4.49 -4.19
CA ARG A 31 -18.30 4.76 -2.96
C ARG A 31 -17.14 3.78 -2.77
N MET A 32 -17.35 2.49 -3.02
CA MET A 32 -16.30 1.48 -2.97
C MET A 32 -15.25 1.73 -4.07
N ASP A 33 -15.70 2.20 -5.23
CA ASP A 33 -14.80 2.58 -6.32
C ASP A 33 -13.91 3.78 -5.95
N LYS A 34 -14.50 4.82 -5.37
CA LYS A 34 -13.74 5.99 -4.89
C LYS A 34 -12.78 5.65 -3.74
N ALA A 35 -13.17 4.73 -2.86
CA ALA A 35 -12.39 4.34 -1.69
C ALA A 35 -11.29 3.29 -1.96
N GLY A 36 -11.12 2.83 -3.21
CA GLY A 36 -10.14 1.78 -3.51
C GLY A 36 -10.50 0.38 -2.97
N LEU A 37 -11.69 0.19 -2.40
CA LEU A 37 -12.07 -1.07 -1.74
C LEU A 37 -12.33 -2.19 -2.75
N PRO A 38 -12.01 -3.46 -2.45
CA PRO A 38 -12.27 -4.59 -3.35
C PRO A 38 -13.75 -4.65 -3.78
N ILE A 39 -13.99 -4.60 -5.09
CA ILE A 39 -15.34 -4.63 -5.67
C ILE A 39 -15.68 -6.08 -5.97
N THR A 40 -16.18 -6.82 -4.96
CA THR A 40 -16.69 -8.18 -5.14
C THR A 40 -18.18 -8.25 -4.92
N PHE A 41 -18.88 -9.19 -5.55
CA PHE A 41 -20.32 -9.38 -5.35
C PHE A 41 -20.67 -9.54 -3.87
N GLU A 42 -19.84 -10.24 -3.10
CA GLU A 42 -19.98 -10.36 -1.66
C GLU A 42 -19.80 -9.04 -0.91
N ALA A 43 -18.72 -8.31 -1.19
CA ALA A 43 -18.45 -7.04 -0.52
C ALA A 43 -19.54 -6.01 -0.85
N VAL A 44 -20.01 -5.98 -2.10
CA VAL A 44 -21.10 -5.11 -2.55
C VAL A 44 -22.43 -5.50 -1.90
N ALA A 45 -22.75 -6.79 -1.82
CA ALA A 45 -23.96 -7.29 -1.15
C ALA A 45 -24.00 -6.83 0.32
N ARG A 46 -22.90 -7.07 1.03
CA ARG A 46 -22.74 -6.69 2.45
C ARG A 46 -22.84 -5.18 2.63
N GLN A 47 -22.13 -4.39 1.82
CA GLN A 47 -22.06 -2.94 1.98
C GLN A 47 -23.35 -2.23 1.52
N ALA A 48 -24.07 -2.80 0.55
CA ALA A 48 -25.35 -2.27 0.09
C ALA A 48 -26.55 -2.84 0.85
N GLY A 49 -26.36 -3.81 1.75
CA GLY A 49 -27.44 -4.43 2.52
C GLY A 49 -28.46 -5.15 1.61
N VAL A 50 -27.96 -5.85 0.59
CA VAL A 50 -28.77 -6.62 -0.37
C VAL A 50 -28.28 -8.07 -0.43
N SER A 51 -29.13 -8.99 -0.86
CA SER A 51 -28.70 -10.39 -1.03
C SER A 51 -27.84 -10.55 -2.29
N ARG A 52 -26.95 -11.56 -2.27
CA ARG A 52 -26.14 -11.92 -3.44
C ARG A 52 -27.02 -12.34 -4.63
N SER A 53 -28.05 -13.15 -4.37
CA SER A 53 -29.00 -13.60 -5.40
C SER A 53 -29.74 -12.42 -6.04
N TRP A 54 -30.09 -11.39 -5.27
CA TRP A 54 -30.69 -10.18 -5.83
C TRP A 54 -29.72 -9.44 -6.75
N LEU A 55 -28.45 -9.30 -6.37
CA LEU A 55 -27.41 -8.71 -7.23
C LEU A 55 -27.21 -9.49 -8.53
N TYR A 56 -27.22 -10.83 -8.48
CA TYR A 56 -27.13 -11.65 -9.69
C TYR A 56 -28.31 -11.46 -10.64
N ASN A 57 -29.50 -11.15 -10.10
CA ASN A 57 -30.70 -10.85 -10.88
C ASN A 57 -30.74 -9.41 -11.44
N GLN A 58 -29.74 -8.57 -11.15
CA GLN A 58 -29.59 -7.22 -11.69
C GLN A 58 -28.47 -7.20 -12.75
N PRO A 59 -28.78 -7.34 -14.06
CA PRO A 59 -27.78 -7.49 -15.10
C PRO A 59 -26.88 -6.25 -15.29
N ASP A 60 -27.42 -5.07 -15.03
CA ASP A 60 -26.71 -3.81 -15.08
C ASP A 60 -25.67 -3.68 -13.95
N LEU A 61 -26.05 -4.06 -12.72
CA LEU A 61 -25.11 -4.09 -11.58
C LEU A 61 -24.03 -5.14 -11.78
N ARG A 62 -24.36 -6.30 -12.37
CA ARG A 62 -23.37 -7.33 -12.73
C ARG A 62 -22.35 -6.80 -13.72
N THR A 63 -22.81 -6.14 -14.78
CA THR A 63 -21.94 -5.54 -15.81
C THR A 63 -21.04 -4.47 -15.18
N GLU A 64 -21.57 -3.62 -14.31
CA GLU A 64 -20.79 -2.57 -13.66
C GLU A 64 -19.75 -3.14 -12.69
N VAL A 65 -20.09 -4.15 -11.89
CA VAL A 65 -19.14 -4.85 -11.01
C VAL A 65 -18.00 -5.45 -11.83
N GLU A 66 -18.31 -6.11 -12.95
CA GLU A 66 -17.29 -6.73 -13.80
C GLU A 66 -16.40 -5.67 -14.45
N ARG A 67 -16.99 -4.61 -15.03
CA ARG A 67 -16.25 -3.49 -15.62
C ARG A 67 -15.28 -2.85 -14.63
N LEU A 68 -15.74 -2.60 -13.39
CA LEU A 68 -14.91 -2.02 -12.33
C LEU A 68 -13.78 -2.96 -11.89
N ARG A 69 -14.02 -4.28 -11.88
CA ARG A 69 -13.00 -5.30 -11.62
C ARG A 69 -11.96 -5.33 -12.73
N THR A 70 -12.36 -5.41 -14.01
CA THR A 70 -11.43 -5.42 -15.15
C THR A 70 -10.57 -4.15 -15.17
N ARG A 71 -11.14 -2.99 -14.84
CA ARG A 71 -10.40 -1.73 -14.81
C ARG A 71 -9.32 -1.69 -13.71
N ARG A 72 -9.58 -2.32 -12.56
CA ARG A 72 -8.64 -2.37 -11.43
C ARG A 72 -7.67 -3.55 -11.51
N HIS A 73 -8.08 -4.61 -12.17
CA HIS A 73 -7.32 -5.83 -12.34
C HIS A 73 -7.46 -6.28 -13.80
N PRO A 74 -6.57 -5.84 -14.72
CA PRO A 74 -6.62 -6.25 -16.12
C PRO A 74 -6.36 -7.75 -16.34
N SER A 75 -6.18 -8.55 -15.28
CA SER A 75 -6.22 -10.02 -15.35
C SER A 75 -7.63 -10.51 -15.02
N THR A 76 -8.36 -10.88 -16.07
CA THR A 76 -9.70 -11.47 -16.06
C THR A 76 -9.73 -12.86 -15.39
N PRO A 77 -10.77 -13.18 -14.61
CA PRO A 77 -11.07 -14.54 -14.19
C PRO A 77 -12.09 -15.19 -15.13
N HIS A 78 -11.72 -15.50 -16.39
CA HIS A 78 -12.41 -16.54 -17.20
C HIS A 78 -11.75 -16.92 -18.53
N ALA A 79 -10.42 -16.93 -18.62
CA ALA A 79 -9.71 -17.59 -19.73
C ALA A 79 -8.38 -18.15 -19.20
N PRO A 80 -7.92 -19.33 -19.64
CA PRO A 80 -6.55 -19.74 -19.40
C PRO A 80 -5.66 -18.69 -20.06
N VAL A 81 -5.07 -17.82 -19.25
CA VAL A 81 -4.08 -16.83 -19.67
C VAL A 81 -3.04 -17.57 -20.53
N PRO A 82 -2.77 -17.14 -21.78
CA PRO A 82 -1.77 -17.78 -22.62
C PRO A 82 -0.43 -17.85 -21.89
N ASP A 83 0.30 -18.97 -22.00
CA ASP A 83 1.51 -19.21 -21.21
C ASP A 83 2.56 -18.09 -21.35
N ARG A 84 2.61 -17.42 -22.50
CA ARG A 84 3.45 -16.23 -22.73
C ARG A 84 3.15 -15.08 -21.77
N GLN A 85 1.89 -14.87 -21.41
CA GLN A 85 1.47 -13.80 -20.52
C GLN A 85 1.62 -14.19 -19.04
N ARG A 86 1.51 -15.49 -18.70
CA ARG A 86 1.92 -15.99 -17.37
C ARG A 86 3.42 -15.88 -17.15
N ALA A 87 4.23 -16.27 -18.14
CA ALA A 87 5.68 -16.11 -18.10
C ALA A 87 6.07 -14.63 -17.92
N SER A 88 5.33 -13.71 -18.56
CA SER A 88 5.52 -12.26 -18.40
C SER A 88 5.21 -11.79 -16.98
N ASN A 89 4.14 -12.28 -16.35
CA ASN A 89 3.80 -11.94 -14.97
C ASN A 89 4.80 -12.55 -13.96
N CYS A 90 5.19 -13.82 -14.14
CA CYS A 90 6.22 -14.45 -13.31
C CYS A 90 7.56 -13.72 -13.45
N SER A 91 7.95 -13.35 -14.68
CA SER A 91 9.15 -12.54 -14.94
C SER A 91 9.07 -11.18 -14.26
N LEU A 92 7.91 -10.50 -14.30
CA LEU A 92 7.72 -9.22 -13.62
C LEU A 92 7.84 -9.36 -12.10
N LEU A 93 7.22 -10.39 -11.51
CA LEU A 93 7.32 -10.68 -10.07
C LEU A 93 8.76 -10.99 -9.67
N GLN A 94 9.49 -11.79 -10.44
CA GLN A 94 10.89 -12.09 -10.20
C GLN A 94 11.77 -10.83 -10.28
N ARG A 95 11.52 -9.94 -11.25
CA ARG A 95 12.22 -8.65 -11.35
C ARG A 95 11.92 -7.75 -10.15
N LEU A 96 10.69 -7.75 -9.65
CA LEU A 96 10.31 -6.99 -8.45
C LEU A 96 11.02 -7.55 -7.20
N GLN A 97 11.06 -8.86 -7.05
CA GLN A 97 11.79 -9.53 -5.96
C GLN A 97 13.28 -9.17 -5.99
N ALA A 98 13.92 -9.34 -7.15
CA ALA A 98 15.34 -8.99 -7.33
C ALA A 98 15.61 -7.51 -7.07
N ALA A 99 14.74 -6.60 -7.51
CA ALA A 99 14.86 -5.17 -7.21
C ALA A 99 14.72 -4.89 -5.70
N THR A 100 13.81 -5.57 -5.03
CA THR A 100 13.59 -5.40 -3.58
C THR A 100 14.78 -5.91 -2.77
N GLU A 101 15.33 -7.06 -3.15
CA GLU A 101 16.55 -7.61 -2.54
C GLU A 101 17.74 -6.67 -2.75
N ARG A 102 17.91 -6.12 -3.96
CA ARG A 102 18.98 -5.15 -4.25
C ARG A 102 18.81 -3.87 -3.44
N ILE A 103 17.59 -3.36 -3.28
CA ILE A 103 17.33 -2.19 -2.43
C ILE A 103 17.73 -2.47 -0.98
N LYS A 104 17.34 -3.62 -0.43
CA LYS A 104 17.73 -4.01 0.95
C LYS A 104 19.23 -4.08 1.10
N HIS A 105 19.91 -4.76 0.17
CA HIS A 105 21.36 -4.87 0.19
C HIS A 105 22.06 -3.51 0.14
N LEU A 106 21.61 -2.62 -0.76
CA LEU A 106 22.15 -1.25 -0.85
C LEU A 106 21.86 -0.43 0.41
N GLN A 107 20.71 -0.63 1.06
CA GLN A 107 20.39 0.03 2.33
C GLN A 107 21.33 -0.44 3.45
N ASP A 108 21.61 -1.74 3.52
CA ASP A 108 22.53 -2.32 4.50
C ASP A 108 23.96 -1.83 4.27
N GLU A 109 24.45 -1.81 3.03
CA GLU A 109 25.76 -1.23 2.69
C GLU A 109 25.82 0.25 3.05
N ASN A 110 24.78 1.03 2.73
CA ASN A 110 24.76 2.46 3.06
C ASN A 110 24.82 2.68 4.57
N LYS A 111 24.15 1.83 5.35
CA LYS A 111 24.21 1.87 6.82
C LYS A 111 25.63 1.57 7.32
N GLN A 112 26.25 0.49 6.84
CA GLN A 112 27.62 0.12 7.23
C GLN A 112 28.64 1.23 6.90
N LEU A 113 28.54 1.83 5.70
CA LEU A 113 29.41 2.93 5.30
C LEU A 113 29.22 4.17 6.19
N ARG A 114 27.97 4.49 6.56
CA ARG A 114 27.69 5.61 7.49
C ARG A 114 28.26 5.35 8.88
N GLU A 115 28.17 4.12 9.37
CA GLU A 115 28.75 3.73 10.67
C GLU A 115 30.28 3.82 10.65
N ALA A 116 30.92 3.34 9.58
CA ALA A 116 32.37 3.45 9.40
C ALA A 116 32.83 4.92 9.34
N LEU A 117 32.11 5.77 8.61
CA LEU A 117 32.35 7.21 8.58
C LEU A 117 32.21 7.86 9.97
N ALA A 118 31.16 7.50 10.70
CA ALA A 118 30.93 8.02 12.05
C ALA A 118 32.06 7.64 13.02
N GLN A 119 32.54 6.39 12.95
CA GLN A 119 33.68 5.92 13.75
C GLN A 119 34.98 6.64 13.38
N ALA A 120 35.29 6.78 12.09
CA ALA A 120 36.50 7.47 11.62
C ALA A 120 36.52 8.94 12.05
N LEU A 121 35.39 9.65 11.89
CA LEU A 121 35.26 11.04 12.34
C LEU A 121 35.32 11.16 13.87
N GLY A 122 34.76 10.18 14.60
CA GLY A 122 34.90 10.07 16.05
C GLY A 122 36.37 9.96 16.47
N GLN A 123 37.13 9.08 15.83
CA GLN A 123 38.56 8.89 16.11
C GLN A 123 39.39 10.14 15.80
N GLN A 124 39.08 10.85 14.70
CA GLN A 124 39.75 12.11 14.39
C GLN A 124 39.49 13.18 15.46
N ARG A 125 38.26 13.26 15.98
CA ARG A 125 37.92 14.20 17.06
C ARG A 125 38.61 13.85 18.37
N THR A 126 38.62 12.58 18.78
CA THR A 126 39.32 12.16 20.01
C THR A 126 40.83 12.41 19.90
N ASN A 127 41.44 12.10 18.76
CA ASN A 127 42.85 12.38 18.49
C ASN A 127 43.17 13.88 18.52
N ALA A 128 42.30 14.73 17.95
CA ALA A 128 42.47 16.18 18.01
C ALA A 128 42.41 16.71 19.45
N VAL A 129 41.44 16.24 20.25
CA VAL A 129 41.32 16.60 21.67
C VAL A 129 42.51 16.11 22.50
N HIS A 130 43.05 14.93 22.19
CA HIS A 130 44.22 14.38 22.91
C HIS A 130 45.55 15.00 22.43
N GLY A 131 45.61 15.52 21.21
CA GLY A 131 46.77 16.21 20.65
C GLY A 131 47.02 17.57 21.29
N ASP A 132 45.97 18.25 21.75
CA ASP A 132 46.03 19.58 22.37
C ASP A 132 46.55 19.54 23.83
N HIS A 133 46.53 18.37 24.47
CA HIS A 133 47.00 18.18 25.86
C HIS A 133 48.50 17.84 25.99
N ARG A 134 49.32 18.01 24.93
CA ARG A 134 50.78 17.83 25.01
C ARG A 134 51.58 19.11 25.29
N ASP A 135 50.92 20.25 25.48
CA ASP A 135 51.58 21.47 25.93
C ASP A 135 51.62 21.57 27.47
N THR A 136 52.28 20.61 28.12
CA THR A 136 52.92 20.95 29.40
C THR A 136 54.33 21.41 29.04
N PRO A 137 54.64 22.71 29.10
CA PRO A 137 55.98 23.19 28.78
C PRO A 137 56.95 22.55 29.78
N ALA A 138 57.90 21.77 29.25
CA ALA A 138 58.98 21.18 30.03
C ALA A 138 59.65 22.28 30.84
N ARG A 139 59.48 22.24 32.16
CA ARG A 139 60.09 23.18 33.10
C ARG A 139 61.60 23.00 32.98
N LYS A 140 62.26 23.91 32.26
CA LYS A 140 63.73 23.96 32.18
C LYS A 140 64.27 24.10 33.60
N SER A 141 64.96 23.08 34.10
CA SER A 141 65.71 23.15 35.35
C SER A 141 66.75 24.27 35.22
N PRO A 142 66.86 25.20 36.18
CA PRO A 142 67.82 26.28 36.09
C PRO A 142 69.24 25.71 36.22
N ALA A 143 70.12 26.10 35.31
CA ALA A 143 71.54 25.84 35.40
C ALA A 143 72.08 26.53 36.66
N ILE A 144 72.66 25.74 37.56
CA ILE A 144 73.47 26.24 38.68
C ILE A 144 74.75 26.79 38.06
N ILE A 145 74.85 28.11 37.97
CA ILE A 145 76.06 28.83 37.53
C ILE A 145 76.81 29.35 38.76
N GLY A 146 77.97 28.72 39.01
CA GLY A 146 79.21 29.31 39.53
C GLY A 146 79.34 29.54 41.05
N PRO A 147 80.47 30.10 41.53
CA PRO A 147 81.88 29.71 41.27
C PRO A 147 82.74 29.67 42.58
N CYS A 148 84.04 29.37 42.45
CA CYS A 148 85.16 29.42 43.41
C CYS A 148 85.52 28.12 44.16
#